data_AF-A0A7C4RGC1-F1
#
_entry.id   AF-A0A7C4RGC1-F1
#
_cell.length_a   1.000
_cell.length_b   1.000
_cell.length_c   1.000
_cell.angle_alpha   90.00
_cell.angle_beta   90.00
_cell.angle_gamma   90.00
#
_symmetry.space_group_name_H-M   'P 1'
#
loop_
_entity.id
_entity.type
_entity.pdbx_description
1 polymer ?
#
loop_
_entity_poly.entity_id
_entity_poly.type
_entity_poly.pdbx_seq_one_letter_code
_entity_poly.pdbx_strand_id
1 'polypeptide(L)'
;MNYPRADRRRKNWIVFNGYWKFLFDDLETLKPEEALDPSYYNLRIRVSYPYQSRLSGMGEDVEHNVVWYWNDFSLTNNVASEGIVLLHFGAVEVYIYIFF
;
A
#
# COMPACT_ATOMS: atom_id res chain seq x y z
N MET A 1 2.79 6.13 -18.22
CA MET A 1 4.24 6.09 -17.96
C MET A 1 4.52 4.78 -17.25
N ASN A 2 4.94 3.74 -17.99
CA ASN A 2 5.04 2.37 -17.49
C ASN A 2 6.44 2.10 -16.94
N TYR A 3 6.53 1.80 -15.65
CA TYR A 3 7.65 1.15 -14.99
C TYR A 3 7.35 -0.37 -14.93
N PRO A 4 8.33 -1.31 -15.03
CA PRO A 4 9.79 -1.16 -14.93
C PRO A 4 10.59 -1.35 -16.24
N ARG A 5 11.90 -1.05 -16.20
CA ARG A 5 12.89 -1.11 -17.30
C ARG A 5 12.93 -2.48 -18.01
N ALA A 6 13.26 -2.45 -19.31
CA ALA A 6 13.20 -3.60 -20.23
C ALA A 6 14.11 -4.78 -19.86
N ASP A 7 15.19 -4.55 -19.11
CA ASP A 7 16.18 -5.54 -18.65
C ASP A 7 15.81 -6.21 -17.31
N ARG A 8 14.82 -5.70 -16.58
CA ARG A 8 14.34 -6.24 -15.29
C ARG A 8 12.90 -6.75 -15.34
N ARG A 9 12.47 -7.25 -16.49
CA ARG A 9 11.14 -7.84 -16.64
C ARG A 9 11.09 -9.22 -15.99
N ARG A 10 10.60 -9.29 -14.75
CA ARG A 10 10.08 -10.56 -14.22
C ARG A 10 8.77 -10.86 -14.95
N LYS A 11 8.60 -12.10 -15.43
CA LYS A 11 7.41 -12.52 -16.20
C LYS A 11 6.11 -12.28 -15.43
N ASN A 12 6.16 -12.38 -14.10
CA ASN A 12 5.01 -12.31 -13.21
C ASN A 12 5.01 -11.02 -12.37
N TRP A 13 4.84 -9.86 -13.00
CA TRP A 13 4.75 -8.57 -12.30
C TRP A 13 3.29 -8.18 -12.07
N ILE A 14 2.90 -7.99 -10.80
CA ILE A 14 1.58 -7.47 -10.42
C ILE A 14 1.77 -6.01 -9.99
N VAL A 15 1.01 -5.11 -10.61
CA VAL A 15 0.99 -3.68 -10.24
C VAL A 15 -0.06 -3.49 -9.15
N PHE A 16 0.36 -3.00 -7.98
CA PHE A 16 -0.52 -2.73 -6.84
C PHE A 16 -1.03 -1.28 -6.78
N ASN A 17 -0.91 -0.52 -7.88
CA ASN A 17 -1.50 0.80 -7.99
C ASN A 17 -3.02 0.70 -8.03
N GLY A 18 -3.70 1.70 -7.50
CA GLY A 18 -5.15 1.70 -7.41
C GLY A 18 -5.62 2.21 -6.07
N TYR A 19 -6.85 1.88 -5.73
CA TYR A 19 -7.43 2.33 -4.48
C TYR A 19 -7.20 1.35 -3.35
N TRP A 20 -6.72 1.86 -2.23
CA TRP A 20 -6.47 1.13 -1.01
C TRP A 20 -7.37 1.66 0.09
N LYS A 21 -7.67 0.81 1.08
CA LYS A 21 -8.27 1.23 2.33
C LYS A 21 -7.24 2.02 3.14
N PHE A 22 -7.70 3.04 3.85
CA PHE A 22 -6.84 4.02 4.48
C PHE A 22 -7.39 4.50 5.83
N LEU A 23 -6.50 4.89 6.73
CA LEU A 23 -6.81 5.44 8.05
C LEU A 23 -5.71 6.42 8.49
N PHE A 24 -6.11 7.56 9.06
CA PHE A 24 -5.25 8.42 9.87
C PHE A 24 -5.41 8.01 11.34
N ASP A 25 -4.30 7.74 12.03
CA ASP A 25 -4.29 7.26 13.42
C ASP A 25 -3.36 8.13 14.28
N ASP A 26 -3.64 9.42 14.36
CA ASP A 26 -2.78 10.41 15.04
C ASP A 26 -2.56 10.13 16.53
N LEU A 27 -3.43 9.32 17.13
CA LEU A 27 -3.38 8.93 18.54
C LEU A 27 -2.71 7.55 18.75
N GLU A 28 -2.21 6.92 17.70
CA GLU A 28 -1.56 5.59 17.72
C GLU A 28 -2.40 4.53 18.43
N THR A 29 -3.68 4.48 18.11
CA THR A 29 -4.66 3.63 18.80
C THR A 29 -4.78 2.24 18.19
N LEU A 30 -4.50 2.11 16.89
CA LEU A 30 -4.64 0.84 16.18
C LEU A 30 -3.41 -0.03 16.43
N LYS A 31 -3.62 -1.22 16.98
CA LYS A 31 -2.53 -2.17 17.21
C LYS A 31 -2.23 -2.99 15.96
N PRO A 32 -0.99 -3.48 15.79
CA PRO A 32 -0.61 -4.37 14.69
C PRO A 32 -1.55 -5.57 14.48
N GLU A 33 -1.98 -6.21 15.57
CA GLU A 33 -2.91 -7.34 15.52
C GLU A 33 -4.32 -6.96 15.01
N GLU A 34 -4.75 -5.73 15.24
CA GLU A 34 -6.05 -5.20 14.80
C GLU A 34 -5.99 -4.65 13.38
N ALA A 35 -4.81 -4.19 12.94
CA ALA A 35 -4.58 -3.61 11.63
C ALA A 35 -4.85 -4.56 10.45
N LEU A 36 -4.98 -5.87 10.72
CA LEU A 36 -5.38 -6.88 9.73
C LEU A 36 -6.88 -6.80 9.40
N ASP A 37 -7.74 -6.25 10.27
CA ASP A 37 -9.17 -6.12 10.00
C ASP A 37 -9.46 -4.88 9.13
N PRO A 38 -9.96 -5.05 7.90
CA PRO A 38 -10.29 -3.94 7.00
C PRO A 38 -11.43 -3.04 7.50
N SER A 39 -12.12 -3.38 8.59
CA SER A 39 -13.21 -2.59 9.17
C SER A 39 -12.74 -1.28 9.83
N TYR A 40 -11.49 -1.23 10.31
CA TYR A 40 -10.88 -0.03 10.92
C TYR A 40 -10.59 1.09 9.92
N TYR A 41 -10.58 0.79 8.62
CA TYR A 41 -10.18 1.70 7.57
C TYR A 41 -11.41 2.36 6.93
N ASN A 42 -11.69 3.58 7.35
CA ASN A 42 -12.86 4.36 6.95
C ASN A 42 -12.63 5.25 5.71
N LEU A 43 -11.39 5.35 5.23
CA LEU A 43 -11.01 6.19 4.08
C LEU A 43 -10.50 5.35 2.92
N ARG A 44 -10.35 5.99 1.76
CA ARG A 44 -9.85 5.36 0.54
C ARG A 44 -8.86 6.27 -0.16
N ILE A 45 -7.65 5.76 -0.42
CA ILE A 45 -6.57 6.52 -1.06
C ILE A 45 -6.17 5.86 -2.38
N ARG A 46 -5.83 6.68 -3.39
CA ARG A 46 -5.30 6.22 -4.68
C ARG A 46 -3.77 6.19 -4.67
N VAL A 47 -3.22 4.99 -4.55
CA VAL A 47 -1.78 4.69 -4.71
C VAL A 47 -1.43 4.76 -6.21
N SER A 48 -0.35 5.42 -6.62
CA SER A 48 0.89 5.74 -5.90
C SER A 48 1.08 7.22 -5.51
N TYR A 49 0.01 7.94 -5.20
CA TYR A 49 0.08 9.34 -4.79
C TYR A 49 0.11 9.44 -3.26
N PRO A 50 0.88 10.40 -2.69
CA PRO A 50 0.83 10.68 -1.25
C PRO A 50 -0.53 11.31 -0.88
N TYR A 51 -0.95 11.19 0.39
CA TYR A 51 -2.28 11.66 0.83
C TYR A 51 -2.46 13.18 0.65
N GLN A 52 -1.38 13.96 0.73
CA GLN A 52 -1.38 15.40 0.47
C GLN A 52 -1.72 15.73 -0.99
N SER A 53 -1.48 14.81 -1.92
CA SER A 53 -1.82 15.03 -3.31
C SER A 53 -3.34 14.92 -3.52
N ARG A 54 -3.95 15.90 -4.19
CA ARG A 54 -5.34 15.79 -4.66
C ARG A 54 -5.58 14.60 -5.59
N LEU A 55 -4.53 14.13 -6.28
CA LEU A 55 -4.63 12.94 -7.16
C LEU A 55 -4.81 11.64 -6.38
N SER A 56 -4.48 11.63 -5.09
CA SER A 56 -4.74 10.51 -4.18
C SER A 56 -6.22 10.38 -3.82
N GLY A 57 -7.02 11.43 -4.05
CA GLY A 57 -8.41 11.54 -3.60
C GLY A 57 -8.57 12.11 -2.19
N MET A 58 -7.47 12.30 -1.44
CA MET A 58 -7.47 12.89 -0.11
C MET A 58 -7.23 14.40 -0.19
N GLY A 59 -6.07 14.82 -0.72
CA GLY A 59 -5.72 16.25 -0.79
C GLY A 59 -5.62 16.89 0.59
N GLU A 60 -5.15 16.12 1.57
CA GLU A 60 -5.09 16.50 2.98
C GLU A 60 -3.76 17.19 3.27
N ASP A 61 -3.82 18.46 3.67
CA ASP A 61 -2.62 19.28 3.94
C ASP A 61 -2.21 19.22 5.42
N VAL A 62 -3.03 18.61 6.28
CA VAL A 62 -2.69 18.36 7.69
C VAL A 62 -1.65 17.25 7.79
N GLU A 63 -0.64 17.46 8.62
CA GLU A 63 0.35 16.44 8.94
C GLU A 63 -0.22 15.44 9.94
N HIS A 64 -0.09 14.15 9.60
CA HIS A 64 -0.55 13.04 10.42
C HIS A 64 0.63 12.18 10.85
N ASN A 65 0.68 11.82 12.13
CA ASN A 65 1.82 11.10 12.71
C ASN A 65 1.86 9.65 12.24
N VAL A 66 0.70 9.00 12.18
CA VAL A 66 0.56 7.60 11.75
C VAL A 66 -0.55 7.48 10.71
N VAL A 67 -0.21 6.79 9.62
CA VAL A 67 -1.11 6.48 8.52
C VAL A 67 -1.05 5.00 8.22
N TRP A 68 -2.22 4.40 8.02
CA TRP A 68 -2.34 2.99 7.70
C TRP A 68 -2.88 2.79 6.29
N TYR A 69 -2.21 1.91 5.54
CA TYR A 69 -2.62 1.48 4.22
C TYR A 69 -3.00 0.00 4.30
N TRP A 70 -4.17 -0.35 3.78
CA TRP A 70 -4.62 -1.74 3.71
C TRP A 70 -5.14 -2.09 2.33
N ASN A 71 -4.73 -3.26 1.85
CA ASN A 71 -5.24 -3.83 0.62
C ASN A 71 -5.07 -5.35 0.67
N ASP A 72 -6.07 -6.08 0.22
CA ASP A 72 -5.96 -7.51 0.01
C ASP A 72 -5.57 -7.81 -1.44
N PHE A 73 -4.75 -8.84 -1.64
CA PHE A 73 -4.45 -9.33 -2.97
C PHE A 73 -4.31 -10.84 -2.94
N SER A 74 -4.84 -11.48 -3.98
CA SER A 74 -4.66 -12.92 -4.20
C SER A 74 -3.54 -13.14 -5.19
N LEU A 75 -2.53 -13.90 -4.80
CA LEU A 75 -1.52 -14.40 -5.72
C LEU A 75 -2.11 -15.58 -6.49
N THR A 76 -2.16 -15.50 -7.82
CA THR A 76 -2.53 -16.66 -8.63
C THR A 76 -1.52 -17.79 -8.44
N ASN A 77 -1.98 -19.05 -8.42
CA ASN A 77 -1.17 -20.24 -8.11
C ASN A 77 0.19 -20.32 -8.82
N ASN A 78 0.29 -19.83 -10.05
CA ASN A 78 1.54 -19.85 -10.83
C ASN A 78 2.66 -18.97 -10.25
N VAL A 79 2.33 -17.94 -9.45
CA VAL A 79 3.31 -17.02 -8.84
C VAL A 79 3.79 -17.55 -7.49
N ALA A 80 2.90 -18.17 -6.71
CA ALA A 80 3.26 -18.76 -5.43
C ALA A 80 4.14 -20.02 -5.59
N SER A 81 3.98 -20.76 -6.70
CA SER A 81 4.78 -21.96 -7.00
C SER A 81 6.26 -21.69 -7.33
N GLU A 82 6.64 -20.43 -7.60
CA GLU A 82 8.04 -20.05 -7.89
C GLU A 82 8.86 -19.76 -6.61
N GLY A 83 8.24 -19.91 -5.43
CA GLY A 83 8.91 -19.97 -4.12
C GLY A 83 9.33 -18.63 -3.50
N ILE A 84 9.51 -17.57 -4.30
CA ILE A 84 9.87 -16.23 -3.80
C ILE A 84 8.97 -15.16 -4.44
N VAL A 85 8.24 -14.44 -3.59
CA VAL A 85 7.44 -13.27 -3.96
C VAL A 85 8.16 -12.02 -3.47
N LEU A 86 8.32 -11.03 -4.35
CA LEU A 86 8.97 -9.76 -4.02
C LEU A 86 7.97 -8.61 -4.10
N LEU A 87 7.65 -8.03 -2.95
CA LEU A 87 6.86 -6.81 -2.83
C LEU A 87 7.81 -5.60 -2.89
N HIS A 88 7.50 -4.63 -3.76
CA HIS A 88 8.36 -3.47 -4.00
C HIS A 88 7.57 -2.16 -3.85
N PHE A 89 7.99 -1.34 -2.87
CA PHE A 89 7.48 0.01 -2.68
C PHE A 89 8.41 1.02 -3.37
N GLY A 90 7.86 1.84 -4.28
CA GLY A 90 8.65 2.71 -5.14
C GLY A 90 9.21 3.96 -4.45
N ALA A 91 8.54 4.44 -3.41
CA ALA A 91 8.98 5.54 -2.55
C ALA A 91 8.24 5.43 -1.22
N VAL A 92 8.98 5.61 -0.12
CA VAL A 92 8.51 5.59 1.26
C VAL A 92 9.33 6.64 1.99
N GLU A 93 8.69 7.60 2.63
CA GLU A 93 9.41 8.77 3.16
C GLU A 93 9.76 8.70 4.65
N VAL A 94 9.32 7.67 5.41
CA VAL A 94 9.53 7.64 6.87
C VAL A 94 9.88 6.24 7.42
N TYR A 95 8.94 5.58 8.12
CA TYR A 95 9.08 4.23 8.67
C TYR A 95 7.91 3.37 8.18
N ILE A 96 8.17 2.10 7.85
CA ILE A 96 7.15 1.15 7.42
C ILE A 96 7.21 -0.11 8.26
N TYR A 97 6.04 -0.53 8.72
CA TYR A 97 5.80 -1.87 9.21
C TYR A 97 4.86 -2.57 8.23
N ILE A 98 5.22 -3.79 7.82
CA ILE A 98 4.42 -4.60 6.90
C ILE A 98 3.90 -5.79 7.68
N PHE A 99 2.58 -5.95 7.64
CA PHE A 99 1.87 -7.07 8.22
C PHE A 99 1.23 -7.88 7.09
N PHE A 100 1.24 -9.21 7.21
CA PHE A 100 0.65 -10.15 6.26
C PHE A 100 -0.37 -11.01 6.98
#